data_AF-A0A382CMB4-F1
#
_entry.id   AF-A0A382CMB4-F1
#
_cell.length_a   1.000
_cell.length_b   1.000
_cell.length_c   1.000
_cell.angle_alpha   90.00
_cell.angle_beta   90.00
_cell.angle_gamma   90.00
#
_symmetry.space_group_name_H-M   'P 1'
#
loop_
_entity.id
_entity.type
_entity.pdbx_description
1 polymer ?
#
loop_
_entity_poly.entity_id
_entity_poly.type
_entity_poly.pdbx_seq_one_letter_code
_entity_poly.pdbx_strand_id
1 'polypeptide(L)'
;HDNGAKILLCFGGWGQSWGFSASMSTPELREIFIDNIISICETYDYDGVDIDWEQPVNVTEKNNLTIFIAELRQAFDDLYPDWIISMAVPVSNWSGQYYDFNQLKQSVDFFNAMTYDIHGAWTDHAGHNSPLYQSPPGDPDGSVNTGINYLVNTRGIESTKVNVGIPFYGKEYNTSGINQAFTGDVVSRLYNEYHGLINNGWNYIWDSNGQVPYLQNTSQNKIITIDDSLSVSIKSGYAISNNLGGLMIWALGYDYIGGEQKLIQSMKYNYLTAAADPNPEKYSISILNYPNPFNSQTNFRYNVNENSDVSIVIYDVKGAVVKHLVNEYQTKGPRIVTWNVTADIGKTVSSGVYLYQARIGGSVLTKKMIYLK
;
A
#
# COMPACT_ATOMS: atom_id res chain seq x y z
N HIS A 1 19.28 15.56 1.52
CA HIS A 1 19.19 16.38 2.75
C HIS A 1 18.54 17.76 2.54
N ASP A 2 18.79 18.52 1.47
CA ASP A 2 18.30 19.90 1.26
C ASP A 2 16.79 20.16 1.49
N ASN A 3 15.94 19.15 1.35
CA ASN A 3 14.50 19.24 1.57
C ASN A 3 14.05 18.65 2.93
N GLY A 4 14.98 18.47 3.87
CA GLY A 4 14.72 17.87 5.19
C GLY A 4 14.50 16.35 5.15
N ALA A 5 14.70 15.71 4.00
CA ALA A 5 14.61 14.25 3.87
C ALA A 5 15.86 13.59 4.47
N LYS A 6 15.62 12.56 5.28
CA LYS A 6 16.64 11.66 5.84
C LYS A 6 16.97 10.54 4.85
N ILE A 7 18.23 10.19 4.71
CA ILE A 7 18.68 9.12 3.80
C ILE A 7 19.35 8.03 4.63
N LEU A 8 18.79 6.82 4.58
CA LEU A 8 19.33 5.65 5.27
C LEU A 8 20.00 4.71 4.27
N LEU A 9 21.10 4.12 4.70
CA LEU A 9 21.73 3.03 3.96
C LEU A 9 21.00 1.72 4.25
N CYS A 10 20.41 1.09 3.24
CA CYS A 10 19.77 -0.22 3.40
C CYS A 10 20.80 -1.33 3.15
N PHE A 11 20.93 -2.27 4.09
CA PHE A 11 21.71 -3.49 3.92
C PHE A 11 20.78 -4.69 3.73
N GLY A 12 21.14 -5.54 2.76
CA GLY A 12 20.44 -6.80 2.51
C GLY A 12 19.44 -6.70 1.38
N GLY A 13 18.22 -7.14 1.67
CA GLY A 13 17.13 -7.38 0.73
C GLY A 13 17.10 -8.79 0.19
N TRP A 14 15.98 -9.14 -0.44
CA TRP A 14 15.76 -10.41 -1.12
C TRP A 14 16.94 -10.78 -2.04
N GLY A 15 17.53 -11.95 -1.77
CA GLY A 15 18.67 -12.48 -2.54
C GLY A 15 20.04 -11.87 -2.20
N GLN A 16 20.11 -10.87 -1.32
CA GLN A 16 21.35 -10.20 -0.90
C GLN A 16 21.62 -10.29 0.61
N SER A 17 20.95 -11.23 1.29
CA SER A 17 21.02 -11.40 2.76
C SER A 17 22.04 -12.45 3.23
N TRP A 18 22.84 -13.03 2.33
CA TRP A 18 23.71 -14.19 2.62
C TRP A 18 24.86 -13.87 3.61
N GLY A 19 25.29 -12.61 3.69
CA GLY A 19 26.38 -12.19 4.58
C GLY A 19 25.98 -12.06 6.04
N PHE A 20 24.70 -11.82 6.33
CA PHE A 20 24.25 -11.43 7.68
C PHE A 20 24.56 -12.48 8.75
N SER A 21 24.26 -13.75 8.47
CA SER A 21 24.47 -14.84 9.44
C SER A 21 25.94 -14.91 9.89
N ALA A 22 26.88 -14.81 8.96
CA ALA A 22 28.31 -14.84 9.25
C ALA A 22 28.77 -13.56 9.96
N SER A 23 28.41 -12.38 9.42
CA SER A 23 28.82 -11.08 9.97
C SER A 23 28.30 -10.80 11.38
N MET A 24 27.22 -11.47 11.81
CA MET A 24 26.67 -11.30 13.15
C MET A 24 27.03 -12.43 14.14
N SER A 25 27.83 -13.41 13.70
CA SER A 25 27.99 -14.69 14.42
C SER A 25 28.85 -14.63 15.68
N THR A 26 29.75 -13.65 15.81
CA THR A 26 30.58 -13.43 17.01
C THR A 26 30.60 -11.96 17.39
N PRO A 27 30.94 -11.61 18.65
CA PRO A 27 31.08 -10.22 19.06
C PRO A 27 32.06 -9.43 18.18
N GLU A 28 33.20 -10.02 17.82
CA GLU A 28 34.24 -9.35 17.02
C GLU A 28 33.76 -9.05 15.60
N LEU A 29 32.97 -9.95 15.00
CA LEU A 29 32.41 -9.74 13.66
C LEU A 29 31.28 -8.70 13.67
N ARG A 30 30.47 -8.65 14.75
CA ARG A 30 29.47 -7.61 14.93
C ARG A 30 30.09 -6.24 15.08
N GLU A 31 31.15 -6.12 15.89
CA GLU A 31 31.92 -4.89 16.05
C GLU A 31 32.46 -4.41 14.70
N ILE A 32 33.13 -5.28 13.94
CA ILE A 32 33.60 -4.95 12.58
C ILE A 32 32.45 -4.52 11.67
N PHE A 33 31.28 -5.16 11.76
CA PHE A 33 30.15 -4.80 10.93
C PHE A 33 29.59 -3.42 11.32
N ILE A 34 29.44 -3.14 12.62
CA ILE A 34 29.00 -1.84 13.14
C ILE A 34 29.97 -0.73 12.72
N ASP A 35 31.28 -0.94 12.87
CA ASP A 35 32.31 0.01 12.47
C ASP A 35 32.24 0.34 10.97
N ASN A 36 32.01 -0.68 10.13
CA ASN A 36 31.85 -0.48 8.69
C ASN A 36 30.57 0.30 8.36
N ILE A 37 29.45 0.04 9.05
CA ILE A 37 28.21 0.80 8.88
C ILE A 37 28.48 2.27 9.21
N ILE A 38 29.08 2.55 10.37
CA ILE A 38 29.39 3.91 10.81
C ILE A 38 30.30 4.59 9.79
N SER A 39 31.38 3.92 9.37
CA SER A 39 32.33 4.45 8.41
C SER A 39 31.67 4.83 7.08
N ILE A 40 30.77 3.99 6.56
CA ILE A 40 30.04 4.29 5.31
C ILE A 40 29.05 5.43 5.53
N CYS A 41 28.32 5.45 6.66
CA CYS A 41 27.39 6.52 6.97
C CYS A 41 28.10 7.88 7.06
N GLU A 42 29.24 7.95 7.73
CA GLU A 42 30.07 9.16 7.78
C GLU A 42 30.58 9.57 6.40
N THR A 43 31.10 8.61 5.63
CA THR A 43 31.74 8.88 4.33
C THR A 43 30.76 9.46 3.31
N TYR A 44 29.52 8.98 3.34
CA TYR A 44 28.50 9.31 2.34
C TYR A 44 27.33 10.14 2.89
N ASP A 45 27.46 10.66 4.12
CA ASP A 45 26.48 11.53 4.77
C ASP A 45 25.10 10.85 4.97
N TYR A 46 25.07 9.56 5.32
CA TYR A 46 23.80 8.88 5.67
C TYR A 46 23.36 9.23 7.09
N ASP A 47 22.04 9.28 7.30
CA ASP A 47 21.41 9.56 8.58
C ASP A 47 21.16 8.30 9.44
N GLY A 48 21.80 7.18 9.09
CA GLY A 48 21.61 5.88 9.73
C GLY A 48 21.40 4.76 8.72
N VAL A 49 20.74 3.69 9.18
CA VAL A 49 20.72 2.41 8.48
C VAL A 49 19.34 1.75 8.50
N ASP A 50 19.01 1.05 7.43
CA ASP A 50 17.89 0.11 7.36
C ASP A 50 18.45 -1.32 7.24
N ILE A 51 18.00 -2.22 8.11
CA ILE A 51 18.41 -3.64 8.08
C ILE A 51 17.29 -4.47 7.47
N ASP A 52 17.54 -5.00 6.28
CA ASP A 52 16.62 -5.83 5.52
C ASP A 52 17.16 -7.25 5.37
N TRP A 53 17.11 -8.02 6.46
CA TRP A 53 17.53 -9.43 6.43
C TRP A 53 16.34 -10.31 6.04
N GLU A 54 16.34 -10.87 4.84
CA GLU A 54 15.32 -11.79 4.35
C GLU A 54 15.88 -13.22 4.18
N GLN A 55 15.97 -14.04 5.23
CA GLN A 55 15.50 -13.85 6.61
C GLN A 55 16.33 -14.71 7.57
N PRO A 56 16.38 -14.37 8.88
CA PRO A 56 16.86 -15.29 9.90
C PRO A 56 16.01 -16.58 9.88
N VAL A 57 16.66 -17.75 9.96
CA VAL A 57 15.99 -19.06 9.80
C VAL A 57 16.07 -19.96 11.04
N ASN A 58 16.77 -19.54 12.09
CA ASN A 58 16.92 -20.33 13.30
C ASN A 58 17.12 -19.46 14.56
N VAL A 59 17.09 -20.10 15.73
CA VAL A 59 17.21 -19.42 17.03
C VAL A 59 18.57 -18.72 17.21
N THR A 60 19.65 -19.29 16.67
CA THR A 60 20.98 -18.67 16.74
C THR A 60 21.00 -17.36 15.98
N GLU A 61 20.48 -17.33 14.75
CA GLU A 61 20.40 -16.11 13.94
C GLU A 61 19.47 -15.07 14.54
N LYS A 62 18.33 -15.50 15.11
CA LYS A 62 17.46 -14.62 15.91
C LYS A 62 18.23 -13.91 17.02
N ASN A 63 18.99 -14.66 17.81
CA ASN A 63 19.74 -14.11 18.94
C ASN A 63 20.86 -13.18 18.45
N ASN A 64 21.57 -13.57 17.39
CA ASN A 64 22.65 -12.77 16.81
C ASN A 64 22.14 -11.44 16.24
N LEU A 65 21.03 -11.45 15.49
CA LEU A 65 20.38 -10.23 15.01
C LEU A 65 19.95 -9.32 16.18
N THR A 66 19.37 -9.91 17.23
CA THR A 66 18.92 -9.15 18.40
C THR A 66 20.08 -8.45 19.11
N ILE A 67 21.20 -9.17 19.32
CA ILE A 67 22.39 -8.61 19.95
C ILE A 67 23.03 -7.55 19.06
N PHE A 68 23.15 -7.83 17.75
CA PHE A 68 23.68 -6.87 16.79
C PHE A 68 22.93 -5.54 16.78
N ILE A 69 21.60 -5.58 16.74
CA ILE A 69 20.78 -4.35 16.73
C ILE A 69 20.92 -3.57 18.03
N ALA A 70 21.06 -4.25 19.17
CA ALA A 70 21.29 -3.59 20.46
C ALA A 70 22.68 -2.93 20.53
N GLU A 71 23.74 -3.63 20.07
CA GLU A 71 25.10 -3.10 19.99
C GLU A 71 25.20 -1.93 19.00
N LEU A 72 24.53 -2.03 17.85
CA LEU A 72 24.46 -0.96 16.85
C LEU A 72 23.77 0.29 17.41
N ARG A 73 22.64 0.13 18.11
CA ARG A 73 21.95 1.23 18.76
C ARG A 73 22.83 1.90 19.81
N GLN A 74 23.51 1.12 20.65
CA GLN A 74 24.44 1.65 21.65
C GLN A 74 25.57 2.46 20.99
N ALA A 75 26.18 1.93 19.91
CA ALA A 75 27.23 2.64 19.18
C ALA A 75 26.71 3.95 18.55
N PHE A 76 25.49 3.96 18.01
CA PHE A 76 24.87 5.18 17.52
C PHE A 76 24.56 6.14 18.68
N ASP A 77 24.04 5.69 19.81
CA ASP A 77 23.74 6.58 20.95
C ASP A 77 24.99 7.29 21.49
N ASP A 78 26.14 6.60 21.48
CA ASP A 78 27.42 7.13 21.96
C ASP A 78 28.05 8.15 20.99
N LEU A 79 27.86 7.97 19.67
CA LEU A 79 28.57 8.74 18.63
C LEU A 79 27.64 9.66 17.83
N TYR A 80 26.45 9.20 17.51
CA TYR A 80 25.48 9.76 16.57
C TYR A 80 24.03 9.55 17.06
N PRO A 81 23.61 10.15 18.19
CA PRO A 81 22.33 9.84 18.82
C PRO A 81 21.10 10.14 17.93
N ASP A 82 21.25 11.02 16.94
CA ASP A 82 20.21 11.35 15.96
C ASP A 82 20.14 10.38 14.77
N TRP A 83 21.07 9.41 14.67
CA TRP A 83 21.04 8.41 13.59
C TRP A 83 19.96 7.35 13.83
N ILE A 84 19.31 6.99 12.73
CA ILE A 84 18.12 6.15 12.70
C ILE A 84 18.50 4.70 12.43
N ILE A 85 17.85 3.78 13.12
CA ILE A 85 17.83 2.35 12.77
C ILE A 85 16.41 1.99 12.37
N SER A 86 16.20 1.60 11.12
CA SER A 86 14.97 0.97 10.67
C SER A 86 15.18 -0.49 10.28
N MET A 87 14.08 -1.24 10.18
CA MET A 87 14.13 -2.61 9.68
C MET A 87 12.96 -2.91 8.74
N ALA A 88 13.25 -3.49 7.59
CA ALA A 88 12.25 -4.21 6.81
C ALA A 88 11.96 -5.56 7.49
N VAL A 89 10.68 -5.85 7.75
CA VAL A 89 10.29 -7.02 8.55
C VAL A 89 9.15 -7.83 7.95
N PRO A 90 9.16 -9.16 8.14
CA PRO A 90 8.06 -10.02 7.72
C PRO A 90 6.81 -9.77 8.56
N VAL A 91 5.66 -10.00 7.94
CA VAL A 91 4.34 -9.69 8.54
C VAL A 91 3.55 -10.92 8.94
N SER A 92 4.21 -12.08 9.04
CA SER A 92 3.61 -13.35 9.48
C SER A 92 4.53 -14.11 10.43
N ASN A 93 3.95 -15.02 11.22
CA ASN A 93 4.72 -15.79 12.19
C ASN A 93 5.65 -16.84 11.54
N TRP A 94 5.44 -17.18 10.26
CA TRP A 94 6.29 -18.15 9.57
C TRP A 94 7.77 -17.74 9.59
N SER A 95 8.05 -16.48 9.25
CA SER A 95 9.39 -15.90 9.33
C SER A 95 9.59 -15.10 10.61
N GLY A 96 8.59 -14.31 11.01
CA GLY A 96 8.69 -13.40 12.14
C GLY A 96 8.93 -14.08 13.50
N GLN A 97 8.84 -15.41 13.61
CA GLN A 97 9.27 -16.15 14.82
C GLN A 97 10.78 -16.05 15.10
N TYR A 98 11.58 -15.79 14.07
CA TYR A 98 13.03 -15.62 14.17
C TYR A 98 13.47 -14.16 14.36
N TYR A 99 12.54 -13.28 14.73
CA TYR A 99 12.79 -11.90 15.12
C TYR A 99 12.35 -11.70 16.55
N ASP A 100 13.24 -11.25 17.44
CA ASP A 100 12.86 -10.93 18.82
C ASP A 100 12.28 -9.52 18.93
N PHE A 101 11.04 -9.35 18.45
CA PHE A 101 10.38 -8.05 18.47
C PHE A 101 10.24 -7.42 19.86
N ASN A 102 10.33 -8.19 20.95
CA ASN A 102 10.33 -7.63 22.31
C ASN A 102 11.61 -6.84 22.61
N GLN A 103 12.74 -7.30 22.10
CA GLN A 103 14.03 -6.62 22.23
C GLN A 103 14.23 -5.61 21.12
N LEU A 104 14.00 -6.00 19.85
CA LEU A 104 14.22 -5.14 18.69
C LEU A 104 13.50 -3.80 18.78
N LYS A 105 12.25 -3.76 19.28
CA LYS A 105 11.47 -2.51 19.36
C LYS A 105 12.03 -1.47 20.33
N GLN A 106 12.97 -1.86 21.20
CA GLN A 106 13.68 -0.94 22.10
C GLN A 106 14.81 -0.19 21.40
N SER A 107 15.35 -0.75 20.31
CA SER A 107 16.54 -0.23 19.62
C SER A 107 16.27 0.24 18.20
N VAL A 108 15.19 -0.21 17.57
CA VAL A 108 14.78 0.18 16.21
C VAL A 108 13.82 1.36 16.29
N ASP A 109 14.04 2.41 15.51
CA ASP A 109 13.20 3.61 15.46
C ASP A 109 11.84 3.35 14.79
N PHE A 110 11.82 2.62 13.68
CA PHE A 110 10.57 2.17 13.04
C PHE A 110 10.78 0.92 12.17
N PHE A 111 9.69 0.21 11.96
CA PHE A 111 9.63 -1.04 11.20
C PHE A 111 8.87 -0.81 9.89
N ASN A 112 9.50 -1.15 8.78
CA ASN A 112 8.91 -1.16 7.46
C ASN A 112 8.25 -2.53 7.25
N ALA A 113 6.93 -2.61 7.44
CA ALA A 113 6.20 -3.85 7.27
C ALA A 113 6.12 -4.22 5.79
N MET A 114 6.69 -5.36 5.40
CA MET A 114 6.61 -5.87 4.03
C MET A 114 5.22 -6.46 3.75
N THR A 115 4.20 -5.60 3.70
CA THR A 115 2.79 -5.95 3.47
C THR A 115 2.46 -6.15 1.99
N TYR A 116 3.36 -6.79 1.27
CA TYR A 116 3.28 -7.17 -0.13
C TYR A 116 3.91 -8.55 -0.30
N ASP A 117 3.87 -9.13 -1.50
CA ASP A 117 4.20 -10.54 -1.71
C ASP A 117 3.38 -11.45 -0.76
N ILE A 118 2.10 -11.10 -0.55
CA ILE A 118 1.17 -11.90 0.25
C ILE A 118 0.82 -13.17 -0.53
N HIS A 119 0.60 -13.04 -1.83
CA HIS A 119 0.38 -14.16 -2.74
C HIS A 119 1.47 -14.24 -3.80
N GLY A 120 1.75 -15.46 -4.29
CA GLY A 120 2.84 -15.70 -5.22
C GLY A 120 2.87 -17.13 -5.73
N ALA A 121 4.04 -17.60 -6.17
CA ALA A 121 4.21 -18.98 -6.64
C ALA A 121 4.06 -20.03 -5.51
N TRP A 122 4.13 -19.59 -4.24
CA TRP A 122 4.04 -20.42 -3.05
C TRP A 122 2.60 -20.60 -2.52
N THR A 123 1.61 -19.91 -3.11
CA THR A 123 0.21 -20.01 -2.68
C THR A 123 -0.56 -21.03 -3.54
N ASP A 124 -1.59 -21.65 -2.97
CA ASP A 124 -2.40 -22.68 -3.65
C ASP A 124 -3.35 -22.10 -4.72
N HIS A 125 -3.54 -20.77 -4.70
CA HIS A 125 -4.34 -20.05 -5.67
C HIS A 125 -3.72 -18.69 -6.02
N ALA A 126 -4.21 -18.11 -7.12
CA ALA A 126 -3.86 -16.77 -7.52
C ALA A 126 -4.53 -15.77 -6.56
N GLY A 127 -3.75 -14.82 -6.06
CA GLY A 127 -4.23 -13.84 -5.10
C GLY A 127 -3.58 -12.48 -5.34
N HIS A 128 -4.05 -11.49 -4.58
CA HIS A 128 -3.54 -10.12 -4.70
C HIS A 128 -2.14 -9.99 -4.10
N ASN A 129 -1.27 -9.20 -4.72
CA ASN A 129 0.07 -8.95 -4.18
C ASN A 129 0.01 -8.29 -2.79
N SER A 130 -0.89 -7.31 -2.61
CA SER A 130 -1.03 -6.55 -1.37
C SER A 130 -2.50 -6.16 -1.11
N PRO A 131 -3.43 -7.10 -0.88
CA PRO A 131 -4.81 -6.74 -0.59
C PRO A 131 -4.92 -6.11 0.81
N LEU A 132 -5.68 -5.03 0.96
CA LEU A 132 -5.86 -4.38 2.26
C LEU A 132 -6.52 -5.32 3.28
N TYR A 133 -7.55 -6.04 2.85
CA TYR A 133 -8.22 -7.08 3.63
C TYR A 133 -8.21 -8.41 2.87
N GLN A 134 -8.42 -9.52 3.57
CA GLN A 134 -8.45 -10.85 2.96
C GLN A 134 -9.49 -10.91 1.83
N SER A 135 -9.08 -11.42 0.66
CA SER A 135 -9.98 -11.67 -0.46
C SER A 135 -9.73 -13.05 -1.05
N PRO A 136 -10.65 -14.01 -0.89
CA PRO A 136 -11.95 -13.85 -0.24
C PRO A 136 -11.82 -13.62 1.29
N PRO A 137 -12.86 -13.13 1.97
CA PRO A 137 -12.85 -13.06 3.43
C PRO A 137 -12.53 -14.43 4.04
N GLY A 138 -11.54 -14.47 4.94
CA GLY A 138 -11.06 -15.72 5.55
C GLY A 138 -9.93 -16.43 4.79
N ASP A 139 -9.40 -15.84 3.72
CA ASP A 139 -8.21 -16.31 3.02
C ASP A 139 -7.02 -16.50 4.01
N PRO A 140 -6.44 -17.72 4.11
CA PRO A 140 -5.38 -18.01 5.07
C PRO A 140 -4.05 -17.30 4.77
N ASP A 141 -3.78 -16.90 3.52
CA ASP A 141 -2.52 -16.26 3.13
C ASP A 141 -2.42 -14.82 3.69
N GLY A 142 -3.57 -14.19 3.93
CA GLY A 142 -3.68 -12.96 4.71
C GLY A 142 -3.86 -11.69 3.88
N SER A 143 -3.44 -10.56 4.44
CA SER A 143 -3.68 -9.21 3.92
C SER A 143 -2.75 -8.20 4.58
N VAL A 144 -2.72 -6.96 4.09
CA VAL A 144 -2.06 -5.83 4.77
C VAL A 144 -2.57 -5.72 6.21
N ASN A 145 -3.90 -5.75 6.40
CA ASN A 145 -4.50 -5.68 7.73
C ASN A 145 -4.12 -6.87 8.62
N THR A 146 -4.02 -8.08 8.07
CA THR A 146 -3.53 -9.26 8.82
C THR A 146 -2.10 -9.03 9.31
N GLY A 147 -1.23 -8.53 8.42
CA GLY A 147 0.18 -8.29 8.71
C GLY A 147 0.43 -7.18 9.72
N ILE A 148 -0.27 -6.06 9.60
CA ILE A 148 -0.18 -4.95 10.56
C ILE A 148 -0.69 -5.39 11.94
N ASN A 149 -1.79 -6.14 12.01
CA ASN A 149 -2.30 -6.67 13.29
C ASN A 149 -1.33 -7.69 13.91
N TYR A 150 -0.59 -8.46 13.11
CA TYR A 150 0.46 -9.33 13.63
C TYR A 150 1.57 -8.51 14.31
N LEU A 151 2.08 -7.45 13.66
CA LEU A 151 3.13 -6.61 14.24
C LEU A 151 2.65 -5.82 15.46
N VAL A 152 1.48 -5.17 15.38
CA VAL A 152 0.98 -4.30 16.44
C VAL A 152 0.39 -5.12 17.59
N ASN A 153 -0.57 -6.00 17.30
CA ASN A 153 -1.35 -6.67 18.37
C ASN A 153 -0.68 -7.96 18.86
N THR A 154 0.00 -8.71 17.98
CA THR A 154 0.62 -9.98 18.37
C THR A 154 2.08 -9.80 18.82
N ARG A 155 2.85 -8.93 18.16
CA ARG A 155 4.23 -8.62 18.54
C ARG A 155 4.37 -7.42 19.48
N GLY A 156 3.30 -6.65 19.68
CA GLY A 156 3.28 -5.54 20.63
C GLY A 156 4.19 -4.39 20.24
N ILE A 157 4.40 -4.17 18.95
CA ILE A 157 5.11 -3.00 18.44
C ILE A 157 4.13 -1.82 18.49
N GLU A 158 4.59 -0.66 18.95
CA GLU A 158 3.77 0.55 18.94
C GLU A 158 3.35 0.89 17.50
N SER A 159 2.06 1.21 17.30
CA SER A 159 1.50 1.45 15.97
C SER A 159 2.26 2.55 15.22
N THR A 160 2.66 3.61 15.94
CA THR A 160 3.43 4.77 15.45
C THR A 160 4.85 4.41 14.98
N LYS A 161 5.34 3.20 15.30
CA LYS A 161 6.63 2.66 14.83
C LYS A 161 6.47 1.67 13.67
N VAL A 162 5.27 1.46 13.13
CA VAL A 162 5.03 0.52 12.02
C VAL A 162 4.58 1.27 10.77
N ASN A 163 5.31 1.12 9.67
CA ASN A 163 4.99 1.67 8.36
C ASN A 163 4.33 0.60 7.48
N VAL A 164 3.30 0.98 6.72
CA VAL A 164 2.64 0.08 5.75
C VAL A 164 3.45 0.02 4.46
N GLY A 165 3.89 -1.16 4.03
CA GLY A 165 4.53 -1.37 2.74
C GLY A 165 3.54 -1.34 1.58
N ILE A 166 3.83 -0.52 0.59
CA ILE A 166 3.05 -0.33 -0.64
C ILE A 166 3.89 -0.81 -1.83
N PRO A 167 3.50 -1.88 -2.53
CA PRO A 167 4.24 -2.33 -3.70
C PRO A 167 3.85 -1.50 -4.91
N PHE A 168 4.85 -1.03 -5.65
CA PHE A 168 4.69 -0.47 -7.00
C PHE A 168 4.89 -1.56 -8.05
N TYR A 169 4.49 -2.78 -7.71
CA TYR A 169 4.55 -3.97 -8.52
C TYR A 169 3.48 -4.96 -8.07
N GLY A 170 3.32 -6.01 -8.85
CA GLY A 170 2.20 -6.93 -8.78
C GLY A 170 2.58 -8.30 -9.30
N LYS A 171 1.60 -9.19 -9.41
CA LYS A 171 1.81 -10.58 -9.82
C LYS A 171 0.95 -10.95 -11.00
N GLU A 172 1.57 -11.53 -12.02
CA GLU A 172 0.88 -12.15 -13.15
C GLU A 172 0.76 -13.66 -12.94
N TYR A 173 -0.45 -14.19 -13.16
CA TYR A 173 -0.75 -15.62 -13.03
C TYR A 173 -1.39 -16.14 -14.32
N ASN A 174 -1.07 -17.38 -14.72
CA ASN A 174 -1.83 -18.09 -15.75
C ASN A 174 -3.06 -18.75 -15.12
N THR A 175 -4.13 -17.97 -14.97
CA THR A 175 -5.41 -18.40 -14.46
C THR A 175 -6.55 -17.60 -15.08
N SER A 176 -7.75 -18.18 -15.07
CA SER A 176 -8.94 -17.50 -15.58
C SER A 176 -9.51 -16.46 -14.63
N GLY A 177 -9.11 -16.42 -13.35
CA GLY A 177 -9.61 -15.43 -12.39
C GLY A 177 -8.90 -15.46 -11.04
N ILE A 178 -9.14 -14.41 -10.25
CA ILE A 178 -8.64 -14.32 -8.87
C ILE A 178 -9.24 -15.44 -8.01
N ASN A 179 -8.49 -15.90 -6.99
CA ASN A 179 -8.87 -16.95 -6.05
C ASN A 179 -9.06 -18.35 -6.67
N GLN A 180 -8.50 -18.55 -7.87
CA GLN A 180 -8.48 -19.84 -8.55
C GLN A 180 -7.07 -20.40 -8.60
N ALA A 181 -6.96 -21.72 -8.77
CA ALA A 181 -5.68 -22.34 -9.10
C ALA A 181 -5.09 -21.71 -10.37
N PHE A 182 -3.76 -21.68 -10.44
CA PHE A 182 -3.01 -21.20 -11.60
C PHE A 182 -2.04 -22.28 -12.08
N THR A 183 -1.48 -22.06 -13.26
CA THR A 183 -0.46 -22.95 -13.84
C THR A 183 0.78 -22.18 -14.23
N GLY A 184 1.92 -22.88 -14.36
CA GLY A 184 3.18 -22.27 -14.75
C GLY A 184 3.70 -21.24 -13.75
N ASP A 185 4.57 -20.36 -14.24
CA ASP A 185 5.27 -19.40 -13.39
C ASP A 185 4.39 -18.21 -13.02
N VAL A 186 4.60 -17.70 -11.80
CA VAL A 186 4.06 -16.42 -11.34
C VAL A 186 5.13 -15.36 -11.56
N VAL A 187 4.79 -14.32 -12.32
CA VAL A 187 5.75 -13.29 -12.75
C VAL A 187 5.48 -11.98 -12.02
N SER A 188 6.52 -11.39 -11.43
CA SER A 188 6.42 -10.02 -10.89
C SER A 188 6.35 -9.00 -12.03
N ARG A 189 5.41 -8.05 -11.94
CA ARG A 189 5.20 -6.98 -12.94
C ARG A 189 5.23 -5.61 -12.28
N LEU A 190 6.00 -4.68 -12.82
CA LEU A 190 6.12 -3.31 -12.30
C LEU A 190 4.91 -2.46 -12.68
N TYR A 191 4.58 -1.43 -11.87
CA TYR A 191 3.51 -0.46 -12.15
C TYR A 191 3.56 0.11 -13.57
N ASN A 192 4.76 0.53 -13.99
CA ASN A 192 5.00 1.14 -15.30
C ASN A 192 4.91 0.17 -16.48
N GLU A 193 4.91 -1.15 -16.27
CA GLU A 193 4.87 -2.14 -17.36
C GLU A 193 3.46 -2.43 -17.87
N TYR A 194 2.44 -2.38 -17.01
CA TYR A 194 1.06 -2.74 -17.40
C TYR A 194 0.08 -1.57 -17.43
N HIS A 195 0.46 -0.36 -16.99
CA HIS A 195 -0.49 0.77 -17.02
C HIS A 195 -1.12 0.96 -18.41
N GLY A 196 -0.35 0.73 -19.48
CA GLY A 196 -0.82 0.77 -20.87
C GLY A 196 -1.67 -0.44 -21.32
N LEU A 197 -1.81 -1.47 -20.50
CA LEU A 197 -2.65 -2.64 -20.75
C LEU A 197 -4.10 -2.42 -20.28
N ILE A 198 -4.32 -1.50 -19.35
CA ILE A 198 -5.66 -1.20 -18.82
C ILE A 198 -6.57 -0.77 -19.98
N ASN A 199 -7.67 -1.50 -20.18
CA ASN A 199 -8.61 -1.31 -21.29
C ASN A 199 -8.01 -1.53 -22.69
N ASN A 200 -6.84 -2.17 -22.77
CA ASN A 200 -6.15 -2.54 -24.01
C ASN A 200 -5.87 -4.05 -24.02
N GLY A 201 -6.95 -4.83 -24.14
CA GLY A 201 -6.90 -6.30 -24.07
C GLY A 201 -6.91 -6.87 -22.65
N TRP A 202 -6.84 -6.01 -21.62
CA TRP A 202 -7.00 -6.40 -20.22
C TRP A 202 -8.14 -5.62 -19.57
N ASN A 203 -9.07 -6.37 -18.98
CA ASN A 203 -10.21 -5.82 -18.26
C ASN A 203 -9.79 -5.42 -16.85
N TYR A 204 -10.04 -4.18 -16.47
CA TYR A 204 -9.88 -3.73 -15.09
C TYR A 204 -11.04 -4.22 -14.22
N ILE A 205 -10.73 -4.81 -13.07
CA ILE A 205 -11.71 -5.29 -12.11
C ILE A 205 -11.32 -4.80 -10.71
N TRP A 206 -12.27 -4.19 -10.01
CA TRP A 206 -12.11 -3.80 -8.61
C TRP A 206 -12.55 -4.93 -7.68
N ASP A 207 -11.68 -5.35 -6.77
CA ASP A 207 -12.04 -6.28 -5.71
C ASP A 207 -12.47 -5.50 -4.45
N SER A 208 -13.78 -5.52 -4.17
CA SER A 208 -14.34 -4.82 -3.01
C SER A 208 -13.98 -5.46 -1.67
N ASN A 209 -13.57 -6.73 -1.62
CA ASN A 209 -13.10 -7.33 -0.37
C ASN A 209 -11.67 -6.88 -0.11
N GLY A 210 -10.79 -7.07 -1.10
CA GLY A 210 -9.38 -6.71 -1.00
C GLY A 210 -9.10 -5.21 -0.99
N GLN A 211 -10.04 -4.38 -1.45
CA GLN A 211 -9.86 -2.94 -1.70
C GLN A 211 -8.66 -2.65 -2.63
N VAL A 212 -8.50 -3.50 -3.65
CA VAL A 212 -7.42 -3.45 -4.64
C VAL A 212 -7.95 -3.87 -6.01
N PRO A 213 -7.37 -3.36 -7.11
CA PRO A 213 -7.73 -3.82 -8.43
C PRO A 213 -6.93 -5.05 -8.87
N TYR A 214 -7.41 -5.68 -9.94
CA TYR A 214 -6.62 -6.57 -10.76
C TYR A 214 -7.05 -6.44 -12.22
N LEU A 215 -6.18 -6.87 -13.13
CA LEU A 215 -6.46 -6.94 -14.55
C LEU A 215 -6.70 -8.38 -14.96
N GLN A 216 -7.62 -8.60 -15.89
CA GLN A 216 -7.93 -9.92 -16.42
C GLN A 216 -7.89 -9.92 -17.96
N ASN A 217 -7.16 -10.87 -18.53
CA ASN A 217 -7.18 -11.15 -19.96
C ASN A 217 -7.85 -12.50 -20.22
N THR A 218 -9.10 -12.46 -20.67
CA THR A 218 -9.90 -13.66 -20.92
C THR A 218 -9.43 -14.45 -22.14
N SER A 219 -8.80 -13.80 -23.12
CA SER A 219 -8.27 -14.50 -24.30
C SER A 219 -7.00 -15.28 -24.00
N GLN A 220 -6.22 -14.83 -23.02
CA GLN A 220 -4.96 -15.47 -22.60
C GLN A 220 -5.13 -16.35 -21.36
N ASN A 221 -6.27 -16.31 -20.67
CA ASN A 221 -6.46 -16.89 -19.34
C ASN A 221 -5.37 -16.45 -18.36
N LYS A 222 -5.23 -15.12 -18.21
CA LYS A 222 -4.27 -14.52 -17.29
C LYS A 222 -4.91 -13.44 -16.43
N ILE A 223 -4.34 -13.25 -15.25
CA ILE A 223 -4.60 -12.07 -14.42
C ILE A 223 -3.30 -11.37 -14.02
N ILE A 224 -3.37 -10.07 -13.75
CA ILE A 224 -2.30 -9.28 -13.12
C ILE A 224 -2.88 -8.60 -11.89
N THR A 225 -2.39 -8.91 -10.70
CA THR A 225 -2.84 -8.29 -9.45
C THR A 225 -1.92 -7.17 -9.06
N ILE A 226 -2.47 -5.99 -8.73
CA ILE A 226 -1.65 -4.82 -8.46
C ILE A 226 -2.38 -3.70 -7.74
N ASP A 227 -1.62 -2.80 -7.12
CA ASP A 227 -2.10 -1.53 -6.62
C ASP A 227 -2.24 -0.46 -7.72
N ASP A 228 -3.23 0.41 -7.56
CA ASP A 228 -3.38 1.64 -8.33
C ASP A 228 -3.49 2.86 -7.40
N SER A 229 -3.70 4.05 -7.97
CA SER A 229 -3.78 5.26 -7.16
C SER A 229 -4.97 5.23 -6.19
N LEU A 230 -6.06 4.54 -6.53
CA LEU A 230 -7.21 4.37 -5.65
C LEU A 230 -6.87 3.44 -4.48
N SER A 231 -6.33 2.24 -4.72
CA SER A 231 -5.97 1.34 -3.61
C SER A 231 -4.90 1.94 -2.71
N VAL A 232 -3.90 2.63 -3.28
CA VAL A 232 -2.88 3.37 -2.51
C VAL A 232 -3.52 4.45 -1.64
N SER A 233 -4.51 5.17 -2.16
CA SER A 233 -5.22 6.19 -1.37
C SER A 233 -6.04 5.59 -0.22
N ILE A 234 -6.61 4.39 -0.39
CA ILE A 234 -7.34 3.68 0.66
C ILE A 234 -6.35 3.19 1.73
N LYS A 235 -5.21 2.63 1.33
CA LYS A 235 -4.15 2.20 2.26
C LYS A 235 -3.53 3.39 3.01
N SER A 236 -3.41 4.55 2.37
CA SER A 236 -3.01 5.79 3.02
C SER A 236 -3.99 6.18 4.14
N GLY A 237 -5.29 6.13 3.85
CA GLY A 237 -6.34 6.36 4.84
C GLY A 237 -6.32 5.33 5.97
N TYR A 238 -6.06 4.06 5.65
CA TYR A 238 -5.90 3.00 6.65
C TYR A 238 -4.73 3.27 7.60
N ALA A 239 -3.58 3.72 7.09
CA ALA A 239 -2.43 4.06 7.92
C ALA A 239 -2.75 5.21 8.90
N ILE A 240 -3.43 6.25 8.41
CA ILE A 240 -3.88 7.37 9.24
C ILE A 240 -4.89 6.89 10.30
N SER A 241 -5.93 6.14 9.90
CA SER A 241 -7.02 5.74 10.80
C SER A 241 -6.56 4.80 11.91
N ASN A 242 -5.47 4.05 11.70
CA ASN A 242 -4.89 3.14 12.67
C ASN A 242 -3.69 3.75 13.41
N ASN A 243 -3.43 5.04 13.26
CA ASN A 243 -2.32 5.74 13.91
C ASN A 243 -0.97 5.03 13.69
N LEU A 244 -0.73 4.65 12.43
CA LEU A 244 0.50 3.98 12.00
C LEU A 244 1.61 5.02 11.74
N GLY A 245 2.87 4.57 11.83
CA GLY A 245 4.05 5.44 11.68
C GLY A 245 4.22 6.06 10.30
N GLY A 246 3.66 5.45 9.26
CA GLY A 246 4.01 5.83 7.91
C GLY A 246 3.55 4.88 6.82
N LEU A 247 4.01 5.20 5.62
CA LEU A 247 4.00 4.33 4.46
C LEU A 247 5.44 4.10 4.00
N MET A 248 5.73 2.89 3.51
CA MET A 248 6.96 2.52 2.84
C MET A 248 6.62 2.09 1.40
N ILE A 249 7.53 2.29 0.45
CA ILE A 249 7.32 1.90 -0.95
C ILE A 249 8.39 0.92 -1.43
N TRP A 250 7.99 -0.04 -2.26
CA TRP A 250 8.92 -0.83 -3.07
C TRP A 250 8.49 -0.83 -4.54
N ALA A 251 9.18 -0.16 -5.46
CA ALA A 251 10.32 0.70 -5.25
C ALA A 251 10.19 2.01 -6.03
N LEU A 252 10.98 3.01 -5.62
CA LEU A 252 11.03 4.31 -6.28
C LEU A 252 11.32 4.14 -7.78
N GLY A 253 10.52 4.81 -8.62
CA GLY A 253 10.66 4.77 -10.07
C GLY A 253 9.83 3.69 -10.77
N TYR A 254 9.32 2.69 -10.05
CA TYR A 254 8.44 1.67 -10.65
C TYR A 254 7.10 2.23 -11.12
N ASP A 255 6.67 3.38 -10.59
CA ASP A 255 5.45 4.08 -11.01
C ASP A 255 5.68 5.19 -12.06
N TYR A 256 6.92 5.38 -12.50
CA TYR A 256 7.28 6.46 -13.43
C TYR A 256 6.82 6.15 -14.85
N ILE A 257 5.91 6.97 -15.37
CA ILE A 257 5.36 6.84 -16.73
C ILE A 257 5.26 8.23 -17.35
N GLY A 258 6.07 8.49 -18.39
CA GLY A 258 5.94 9.72 -19.19
C GLY A 258 6.07 11.03 -18.43
N GLY A 259 6.79 11.04 -17.30
CA GLY A 259 6.92 12.21 -16.41
C GLY A 259 5.94 12.24 -15.24
N GLU A 260 5.06 11.24 -15.12
CA GLU A 260 4.11 11.11 -14.01
C GLU A 260 4.50 9.97 -13.07
N GLN A 261 4.14 10.10 -11.79
CA GLN A 261 4.33 9.10 -10.73
C GLN A 261 3.04 8.99 -9.93
N LYS A 262 2.05 8.28 -10.48
CA LYS A 262 0.67 8.31 -9.98
C LYS A 262 0.54 7.75 -8.57
N LEU A 263 1.33 6.75 -8.22
CA LEU A 263 1.27 6.15 -6.89
C LEU A 263 1.92 7.06 -5.84
N ILE A 264 3.10 7.64 -6.15
CA ILE A 264 3.73 8.66 -5.29
C ILE A 264 2.81 9.87 -5.09
N GLN A 265 2.18 10.35 -6.17
CA GLN A 265 1.24 11.46 -6.09
C GLN A 265 0.04 11.12 -5.21
N SER A 266 -0.52 9.91 -5.34
CA SER A 266 -1.61 9.45 -4.47
C SER A 266 -1.19 9.46 -2.99
N MET A 267 0.00 8.97 -2.66
CA MET A 267 0.52 9.02 -1.28
C MET A 267 0.71 10.45 -0.78
N LYS A 268 1.27 11.34 -1.61
CA LYS A 268 1.45 12.75 -1.24
C LYS A 268 0.11 13.40 -0.85
N TYR A 269 -0.92 13.21 -1.66
CA TYR A 269 -2.22 13.83 -1.42
C TYR A 269 -3.01 13.17 -0.28
N ASN A 270 -2.97 11.83 -0.17
CA ASN A 270 -3.83 11.09 0.75
C ASN A 270 -3.17 10.74 2.09
N TYR A 271 -1.83 10.79 2.18
CA TYR A 271 -1.11 10.59 3.43
C TYR A 271 -0.49 11.90 3.93
N LEU A 272 0.49 12.47 3.21
CA LEU A 272 1.26 13.62 3.69
C LEU A 272 0.42 14.89 3.87
N THR A 273 -0.48 15.17 2.91
CA THR A 273 -1.32 16.38 2.98
C THR A 273 -2.44 16.22 4.01
N ALA A 274 -3.02 15.02 4.11
CA ALA A 274 -4.08 14.71 5.08
C ALA A 274 -3.57 14.65 6.52
N ALA A 275 -2.35 14.15 6.75
CA ALA A 275 -1.72 14.12 8.07
C ALA A 275 -1.29 15.52 8.55
N ALA A 276 -1.09 16.47 7.64
CA ALA A 276 -0.60 17.82 7.96
C ALA A 276 -1.71 18.88 8.21
N ASP A 277 -2.99 18.57 8.00
CA ASP A 277 -4.08 19.55 8.07
C ASP A 277 -5.16 19.19 9.12
N PRO A 278 -5.26 19.92 10.25
CA PRO A 278 -6.29 19.71 11.25
C PRO A 278 -7.67 20.26 10.84
N ASN A 279 -7.83 20.87 9.66
CA ASN A 279 -9.07 21.53 9.24
C ASN A 279 -9.72 20.89 7.99
N PRO A 280 -10.74 20.03 8.14
CA PRO A 280 -11.39 19.32 7.03
C PRO A 280 -12.15 20.23 6.05
N GLU A 281 -12.37 21.51 6.37
CA GLU A 281 -13.14 22.44 5.51
C GLU A 281 -12.34 22.99 4.32
N LYS A 282 -11.00 22.91 4.33
CA LYS A 282 -10.16 23.40 3.22
C LYS A 282 -10.25 22.53 1.95
N TYR A 283 -10.79 21.31 2.08
CA TYR A 283 -10.94 20.31 1.02
C TYR A 283 -12.40 20.12 0.58
N SER A 284 -13.25 21.13 0.73
CA SER A 284 -14.65 21.03 0.31
C SER A 284 -14.75 20.94 -1.23
N ILE A 285 -14.97 19.73 -1.76
CA ILE A 285 -15.35 19.59 -3.17
C ILE A 285 -16.80 20.04 -3.38
N SER A 286 -16.98 20.97 -4.32
CA SER A 286 -18.29 21.38 -4.78
C SER A 286 -18.74 20.47 -5.91
N ILE A 287 -19.43 19.40 -5.54
CA ILE A 287 -20.20 18.55 -6.46
C ILE A 287 -21.69 18.74 -6.20
N LEU A 288 -22.41 18.96 -7.29
CA LEU A 288 -23.86 19.12 -7.34
C LEU A 288 -24.45 17.99 -8.18
N ASN A 289 -25.33 17.19 -7.59
CA ASN A 289 -26.16 16.26 -8.34
C ASN A 289 -27.54 16.91 -8.57
N TYR A 290 -27.92 17.11 -9.84
CA TYR A 290 -29.21 17.69 -10.23
C TYR A 290 -29.79 16.99 -11.48
N PRO A 291 -31.08 16.65 -11.49
CA PRO A 291 -32.06 16.85 -10.39
C PRO A 291 -31.79 15.94 -9.18
N ASN A 292 -32.24 16.36 -8.00
CA ASN A 292 -32.25 15.58 -6.77
C ASN A 292 -33.38 16.09 -5.84
N PRO A 293 -34.50 15.37 -5.67
CA PRO A 293 -34.80 14.05 -6.21
C PRO A 293 -34.87 13.98 -7.75
N PHE A 294 -34.69 12.79 -8.35
CA PHE A 294 -34.71 12.57 -9.80
C PHE A 294 -35.49 11.30 -10.19
N ASN A 295 -35.85 11.16 -11.47
CA ASN A 295 -36.75 10.10 -11.96
C ASN A 295 -36.23 9.15 -13.04
N SER A 296 -35.15 9.50 -13.74
CA SER A 296 -34.58 8.64 -14.79
C SER A 296 -33.07 8.81 -14.91
N GLN A 297 -32.55 9.98 -14.52
CA GLN A 297 -31.13 10.25 -14.46
C GLN A 297 -30.85 11.43 -13.55
N THR A 298 -29.62 11.53 -13.05
CA THR A 298 -29.10 12.74 -12.39
C THR A 298 -27.72 13.07 -12.94
N ASN A 299 -27.41 14.35 -13.03
CA ASN A 299 -26.12 14.84 -13.50
C ASN A 299 -25.29 15.32 -12.32
N PHE A 300 -24.08 14.80 -12.21
CA PHE A 300 -23.06 15.26 -11.27
C PHE A 300 -22.21 16.32 -11.95
N ARG A 301 -22.31 17.55 -11.49
CA ARG A 301 -21.48 18.68 -11.93
C ARG A 301 -20.45 18.97 -10.85
N TYR A 302 -19.18 18.93 -11.21
CA TYR A 302 -18.07 19.21 -10.30
C TYR A 302 -16.93 19.92 -11.04
N ASN A 303 -16.02 20.53 -10.29
CA ASN A 303 -14.82 21.14 -10.85
C ASN A 303 -13.59 20.38 -10.37
N VAL A 304 -12.73 20.04 -11.31
CA VAL A 304 -11.39 19.51 -11.05
C VAL A 304 -10.47 20.71 -10.95
N ASN A 305 -10.06 21.08 -9.74
CA ASN A 305 -9.31 22.32 -9.51
C ASN A 305 -7.87 22.26 -10.04
N GLU A 306 -7.30 21.05 -10.09
CA GLU A 306 -5.96 20.70 -10.58
C GLU A 306 -6.03 19.32 -11.22
N ASN A 307 -5.13 18.98 -12.14
CA ASN A 307 -5.14 17.65 -12.76
C ASN A 307 -5.01 16.57 -11.66
N SER A 308 -6.00 15.69 -11.55
CA SER A 308 -6.09 14.77 -10.41
C SER A 308 -6.92 13.53 -10.76
N ASP A 309 -6.72 12.45 -10.01
CA ASP A 309 -7.64 11.33 -10.02
C ASP A 309 -9.01 11.74 -9.48
N VAL A 310 -10.05 11.28 -10.18
CA VAL A 310 -11.44 11.50 -9.81
C VAL A 310 -12.13 10.16 -9.68
N SER A 311 -12.74 9.92 -8.53
CA SER A 311 -13.60 8.78 -8.28
C SER A 311 -14.98 9.27 -7.83
N ILE A 312 -16.04 8.76 -8.44
CA ILE A 312 -17.41 8.97 -7.98
C ILE A 312 -18.07 7.60 -7.90
N VAL A 313 -18.38 7.16 -6.69
CA VAL A 313 -18.97 5.85 -6.42
C VAL A 313 -20.33 6.03 -5.78
N ILE A 314 -21.31 5.26 -6.24
CA ILE A 314 -22.69 5.27 -5.77
C ILE A 314 -22.93 4.03 -4.94
N TYR A 315 -23.57 4.22 -3.78
CA TYR A 315 -23.90 3.19 -2.82
C TYR A 315 -25.39 3.16 -2.53
N ASP A 316 -25.91 1.99 -2.17
CA ASP A 316 -27.23 1.88 -1.55
C ASP A 316 -27.20 2.29 -0.07
N VAL A 317 -28.37 2.31 0.59
CA VAL A 317 -28.47 2.65 2.03
C VAL A 317 -27.79 1.67 2.98
N LYS A 318 -27.42 0.48 2.49
CA LYS A 318 -26.69 -0.53 3.26
C LYS A 318 -25.17 -0.39 3.07
N GLY A 319 -24.72 0.58 2.26
CA GLY A 319 -23.31 0.81 1.94
C GLY A 319 -22.77 -0.13 0.86
N ALA A 320 -23.61 -0.90 0.16
CA ALA A 320 -23.17 -1.73 -0.95
C ALA A 320 -22.94 -0.86 -2.19
N VAL A 321 -21.83 -1.11 -2.91
CA VAL A 321 -21.53 -0.41 -4.16
C VAL A 321 -22.56 -0.77 -5.22
N VAL A 322 -23.15 0.26 -5.81
CA VAL A 322 -24.11 0.18 -6.90
C VAL A 322 -23.43 0.46 -8.24
N LYS A 323 -22.66 1.55 -8.30
CA LYS A 323 -22.07 2.04 -9.56
C LYS A 323 -20.75 2.77 -9.29
N HIS A 324 -19.68 2.37 -9.97
CA HIS A 324 -18.51 3.23 -10.16
C HIS A 324 -18.79 4.16 -11.34
N LEU A 325 -19.17 5.40 -11.04
CA LEU A 325 -19.62 6.38 -12.03
C LEU A 325 -18.45 7.07 -12.73
N VAL A 326 -17.39 7.37 -11.98
CA VAL A 326 -16.12 7.90 -12.48
C VAL A 326 -15.00 7.18 -11.72
N ASN A 327 -13.95 6.79 -12.41
CA ASN A 327 -12.72 6.27 -11.80
C ASN A 327 -11.54 6.46 -12.77
N GLU A 328 -11.11 7.71 -12.95
CA GLU A 328 -10.10 8.07 -13.95
C GLU A 328 -9.35 9.35 -13.57
N TYR A 329 -8.18 9.53 -14.17
CA TYR A 329 -7.44 10.79 -14.10
C TYR A 329 -8.11 11.85 -14.98
N GLN A 330 -8.37 13.03 -14.42
CA GLN A 330 -9.00 14.13 -15.14
C GLN A 330 -8.13 15.38 -15.06
N THR A 331 -8.01 16.07 -16.20
CA THR A 331 -7.36 17.39 -16.24
C THR A 331 -8.21 18.46 -15.54
N LYS A 332 -7.58 19.57 -15.16
CA LYS A 332 -8.25 20.74 -14.57
C LYS A 332 -9.42 21.20 -15.43
N GLY A 333 -10.53 21.51 -14.76
CA GLY A 333 -11.70 22.15 -15.36
C GLY A 333 -13.03 21.53 -14.92
N PRO A 334 -14.14 22.10 -15.41
CA PRO A 334 -15.47 21.63 -15.08
C PRO A 334 -15.74 20.26 -15.71
N ARG A 335 -16.54 19.44 -15.03
CA ARG A 335 -16.94 18.09 -15.46
C ARG A 335 -18.42 17.87 -15.20
N ILE A 336 -19.03 17.08 -16.07
CA ILE A 336 -20.40 16.62 -15.94
C ILE A 336 -20.42 15.13 -16.26
N VAL A 337 -20.91 14.32 -15.33
CA VAL A 337 -21.17 12.89 -15.56
C VAL A 337 -22.62 12.57 -15.20
N THR A 338 -23.24 11.67 -15.96
CA THR A 338 -24.66 11.32 -15.81
C THR A 338 -24.79 9.91 -15.26
N TRP A 339 -25.58 9.74 -14.20
CA TRP A 339 -26.01 8.43 -13.75
C TRP A 339 -27.43 8.13 -14.23
N ASN A 340 -27.57 7.08 -15.03
CA ASN A 340 -28.86 6.62 -15.61
C ASN A 340 -29.52 5.53 -14.76
N VAL A 341 -29.35 5.59 -13.43
CA VAL A 341 -29.97 4.67 -12.47
C VAL A 341 -29.67 3.19 -12.75
N THR A 342 -28.46 2.90 -13.22
CA THR A 342 -27.97 1.55 -13.46
C THR A 342 -26.91 1.16 -12.45
N ALA A 343 -26.85 -0.12 -12.12
CA ALA A 343 -25.71 -0.71 -11.43
C ALA A 343 -24.55 -0.96 -12.40
N ASP A 344 -23.36 -1.31 -11.91
CA ASP A 344 -22.22 -1.66 -12.76
C ASP A 344 -22.49 -2.82 -13.71
N ILE A 345 -23.32 -3.78 -13.30
CA ILE A 345 -23.79 -4.90 -14.13
C ILE A 345 -24.83 -4.49 -15.20
N GLY A 346 -25.08 -3.19 -15.39
CA GLY A 346 -25.98 -2.64 -16.41
C GLY A 346 -27.48 -2.72 -16.09
N LYS A 347 -27.88 -3.35 -14.98
CA LYS A 347 -29.29 -3.44 -14.57
C LYS A 347 -29.77 -2.14 -13.91
N THR A 348 -31.00 -1.73 -14.21
CA THR A 348 -31.65 -0.61 -13.52
C THR A 348 -31.86 -0.94 -12.05
N VAL A 349 -31.62 0.04 -11.17
CA VAL A 349 -31.80 -0.11 -9.73
C VAL A 349 -33.21 0.31 -9.29
N SER A 350 -33.61 -0.05 -8.07
CA SER A 350 -34.93 0.30 -7.51
C SER A 350 -35.01 1.77 -7.10
N SER A 351 -36.21 2.37 -7.12
CA SER A 351 -36.43 3.69 -6.48
C SER A 351 -36.06 3.64 -5.01
N GLY A 352 -35.44 4.71 -4.50
CA GLY A 352 -35.00 4.76 -3.12
C GLY A 352 -33.95 5.83 -2.86
N VAL A 353 -33.39 5.77 -1.66
CA VAL A 353 -32.28 6.62 -1.24
C VAL A 353 -30.97 5.94 -1.65
N TYR A 354 -30.05 6.75 -2.17
CA TYR A 354 -28.69 6.35 -2.49
C TYR A 354 -27.71 7.35 -1.88
N LEU A 355 -26.50 6.90 -1.65
CA LEU A 355 -25.38 7.76 -1.29
C LEU A 355 -24.41 7.80 -2.47
N TYR A 356 -23.72 8.91 -2.65
CA TYR A 356 -22.53 8.93 -3.48
C TYR A 356 -21.35 9.45 -2.68
N GLN A 357 -20.18 8.85 -2.90
CA GLN A 357 -18.90 9.38 -2.46
C GLN A 357 -18.16 9.89 -3.69
N ALA A 358 -17.76 11.15 -3.67
CA ALA A 358 -16.88 11.75 -4.66
C ALA A 358 -15.51 11.97 -4.02
N ARG A 359 -14.46 11.62 -4.76
CA ARG A 359 -13.06 11.91 -4.46
C ARG A 359 -12.48 12.65 -5.66
N ILE A 360 -11.95 13.86 -5.45
CA ILE A 360 -11.30 14.67 -6.49
C ILE A 360 -9.96 15.11 -5.90
N GLY A 361 -8.87 14.52 -6.39
CA GLY A 361 -7.57 14.63 -5.72
C GLY A 361 -7.64 14.11 -4.28
N GLY A 362 -7.13 14.89 -3.31
CA GLY A 362 -7.19 14.55 -1.89
C GLY A 362 -8.52 14.87 -1.20
N SER A 363 -9.49 15.45 -1.90
CA SER A 363 -10.76 15.90 -1.31
C SER A 363 -11.84 14.84 -1.45
N VAL A 364 -12.54 14.50 -0.36
CA VAL A 364 -13.63 13.52 -0.34
C VAL A 364 -14.93 14.15 0.17
N LEU A 365 -16.05 13.80 -0.46
CA LEU A 365 -17.39 14.20 -0.03
C LEU A 365 -18.37 13.05 -0.20
N THR A 366 -19.19 12.83 0.82
CA THR A 366 -20.35 11.92 0.74
C THR A 366 -21.64 12.72 0.81
N LYS A 367 -22.57 12.46 -0.11
CA LYS A 367 -23.88 13.12 -0.15
C LYS A 367 -24.99 12.13 -0.47
N LYS A 368 -26.20 12.47 0.00
CA LYS A 368 -27.43 11.71 -0.24
C LYS A 368 -28.12 12.15 -1.53
N MET A 369 -28.69 11.18 -2.25
CA MET A 369 -29.58 11.42 -3.39
C MET A 369 -30.82 10.53 -3.34
N ILE A 370 -31.89 10.99 -3.97
CA ILE A 370 -33.20 10.33 -3.94
C ILE A 370 -33.66 10.05 -5.37
N TYR A 371 -33.79 8.78 -5.69
CA TYR A 371 -34.38 8.30 -6.94
C TYR A 371 -35.86 7.97 -6.74
N LEU A 372 -36.74 8.66 -7.46
CA LEU A 372 -38.19 8.49 -7.45
C LEU A 372 -38.63 7.91 -8.79
N LYS A 373 -39.29 6.75 -8.80
CA LYS A 373 -39.80 6.20 -10.06
C LYS A 373 -41.12 6.86 -10.46
#